data_AF-A0A915V187-F1
#
_entry.id   AF-A0A915V187-F1
#
_cell.length_a   1.000
_cell.length_b   1.000
_cell.length_c   1.000
_cell.angle_alpha   90.00
_cell.angle_beta   90.00
_cell.angle_gamma   90.00
#
_symmetry.space_group_name_H-M   'P 1'
#
loop_
_entity.id
_entity.type
_entity.pdbx_description
1 polymer ?
#
loop_
_entity_poly.entity_id
_entity_poly.type
_entity_poly.pdbx_seq_one_letter_code
_entity_poly.pdbx_strand_id
1 'polypeptide(L)'
;MPRKCPYCGAELPTDAPEQECPVCHNIVRPPNPHARRFAWMALITATLYLIAMFSMLARDTGWWIAVIFGAATLSGVYLMITMYHFFKAG
;
A
#
# COMPACT_ATOMS: atom_id res chain seq x y z
N MET A 1 25.34 3.49 -8.52
CA MET A 1 25.78 3.13 -7.15
C MET A 1 25.50 1.64 -7.01
N PRO A 2 26.44 0.78 -6.62
CA PRO A 2 26.21 -0.65 -6.54
C PRO A 2 25.02 -0.93 -5.60
N ARG A 3 23.94 -1.48 -6.16
CA ARG A 3 22.76 -1.88 -5.40
C ARG A 3 23.13 -3.11 -4.58
N LYS A 4 22.88 -3.09 -3.28
CA LYS A 4 22.99 -4.29 -2.43
C LYS A 4 21.64 -5.00 -2.37
N CYS A 5 21.67 -6.33 -2.40
CA CYS A 5 20.47 -7.13 -2.22
C CYS A 5 19.93 -6.95 -0.79
N PRO A 6 18.64 -6.59 -0.61
CA PRO A 6 18.07 -6.34 0.72
C PRO A 6 17.95 -7.60 1.58
N TYR A 7 18.03 -8.79 0.98
CA TYR A 7 17.87 -10.06 1.68
C TYR A 7 19.20 -10.64 2.19
N CYS A 8 20.27 -10.56 1.40
CA CYS A 8 21.55 -11.18 1.72
C CYS A 8 22.73 -10.20 1.77
N GLY A 9 22.53 -8.93 1.44
CA GLY A 9 23.57 -7.89 1.45
C GLY A 9 24.60 -7.98 0.31
N ALA A 10 24.51 -8.99 -0.56
CA ALA A 10 25.41 -9.16 -1.70
C ALA A 10 25.29 -8.01 -2.70
N GLU A 11 26.42 -7.67 -3.35
CA GLU A 11 26.43 -6.68 -4.42
C GLU A 11 25.73 -7.24 -5.65
N LEU A 12 24.79 -6.47 -6.20
CA LEU A 12 24.06 -6.85 -7.40
C LEU A 12 24.88 -6.47 -8.65
N PRO A 13 25.05 -7.39 -9.60
CA PRO A 13 25.97 -7.23 -10.74
C PRO A 13 25.46 -6.25 -11.80
N THR A 14 24.21 -5.81 -11.75
CA THR A 14 23.61 -4.94 -12.78
C THR A 14 22.67 -3.91 -12.15
N ASP A 15 22.55 -2.72 -12.75
CA ASP A 15 21.55 -1.71 -12.37
C ASP A 15 20.15 -2.01 -12.98
N ALA A 16 19.92 -3.25 -13.43
CA ALA A 16 18.67 -3.66 -14.05
C ALA A 16 17.50 -3.50 -13.06
N PRO A 17 16.32 -3.07 -13.53
CA PRO A 17 15.18 -2.76 -12.66
C PRO A 17 14.67 -4.00 -11.93
N GLU A 18 14.57 -5.14 -12.60
CA GLU A 18 14.34 -6.45 -12.01
C GLU A 18 15.54 -7.34 -12.27
N GLN A 19 16.09 -7.92 -11.21
CA GLN A 19 17.15 -8.90 -11.32
C GLN A 19 17.07 -9.92 -10.18
N GLU A 20 17.40 -11.15 -10.49
CA GLU A 20 17.55 -12.20 -9.50
C GLU A 20 18.92 -12.04 -8.82
N CYS A 21 18.94 -12.10 -7.49
CA CYS A 21 20.20 -12.03 -6.77
C CYS A 21 21.01 -13.34 -6.99
N PRO A 22 22.27 -13.27 -7.45
CA PRO A 22 23.05 -14.48 -7.76
C PRO A 22 23.43 -15.33 -6.53
N VAL A 23 23.21 -14.80 -5.31
CA VAL A 23 23.57 -15.49 -4.05
C VAL A 23 22.35 -16.14 -3.40
N CYS A 24 21.25 -15.40 -3.27
CA CYS A 24 20.05 -15.89 -2.59
C CYS A 24 18.92 -16.28 -3.54
N HIS A 25 19.12 -16.15 -4.86
CA HIS A 25 18.13 -16.43 -5.90
C HIS A 25 16.79 -15.69 -5.72
N ASN A 26 16.80 -14.63 -4.92
CA ASN A 26 15.60 -13.84 -4.64
C ASN A 26 15.47 -12.73 -5.68
N ILE A 27 14.25 -12.52 -6.18
CA ILE A 27 13.95 -11.46 -7.15
C ILE A 27 13.99 -10.11 -6.44
N VAL A 28 14.93 -9.25 -6.83
CA VAL A 28 15.05 -7.89 -6.34
C VAL A 28 14.32 -6.96 -7.31
N ARG A 29 13.11 -6.54 -6.93
CA ARG A 29 12.35 -5.48 -7.63
C ARG A 29 12.84 -4.10 -7.22
N PRO A 30 12.67 -3.07 -8.08
CA PRO A 30 12.96 -1.71 -7.70
C PRO A 30 12.02 -1.29 -6.56
N PRO A 31 12.50 -0.48 -5.58
CA PRO A 31 11.62 0.05 -4.54
C PRO A 31 10.53 0.89 -5.19
N ASN A 32 9.28 0.42 -5.13
CA ASN A 32 8.16 1.17 -5.68
C ASN A 32 7.89 2.39 -4.79
N PRO A 33 8.05 3.62 -5.29
CA PRO A 33 7.85 4.83 -4.50
C PRO A 33 6.40 4.97 -3.98
N HIS A 34 5.45 4.25 -4.58
CA HIS A 34 4.05 4.22 -4.17
C HIS A 34 3.74 3.18 -3.09
N ALA A 35 4.65 2.26 -2.77
CA ALA A 35 4.43 1.18 -1.80
C ALA A 35 4.01 1.69 -0.42
N ARG A 36 4.75 2.69 0.09
CA ARG A 36 4.49 3.28 1.41
C ARG A 36 3.16 4.04 1.45
N ARG A 37 2.80 4.72 0.37
CA ARG A 37 1.51 5.43 0.25
C ARG A 37 0.34 4.46 0.17
N PHE A 38 0.50 3.37 -0.59
CA PHE A 38 -0.50 2.31 -0.69
C PHE A 38 -0.76 1.67 0.67
N ALA A 39 0.30 1.27 1.40
CA ALA A 39 0.15 0.67 2.73
C ALA A 39 -0.54 1.61 3.74
N TRP A 40 -0.18 2.90 3.73
CA TRP A 40 -0.80 3.90 4.62
C TRP A 40 -2.28 4.11 4.30
N MET A 41 -2.63 4.27 3.03
CA MET A 41 -4.03 4.44 2.64
C MET A 41 -4.84 3.18 2.93
N ALA A 42 -4.28 1.98 2.73
CA ALA A 42 -4.98 0.74 3.05
C ALA A 42 -5.36 0.69 4.53
N LEU A 43 -4.42 1.09 5.39
CA LEU A 43 -4.62 1.13 6.83
C LEU A 43 -5.66 2.18 7.25
N ILE A 44 -5.65 3.37 6.63
CA ILE A 44 -6.66 4.41 6.84
C ILE A 44 -8.04 3.92 6.40
N THR A 45 -8.16 3.36 5.20
CA THR A 45 -9.44 2.85 4.68
C THR A 45 -9.99 1.75 5.58
N ALA A 46 -9.16 0.79 5.98
CA ALA A 46 -9.56 -0.29 6.89
C ALA A 46 -10.04 0.27 8.25
N THR A 47 -9.32 1.24 8.81
CA THR A 47 -9.69 1.89 10.08
C THR A 47 -11.03 2.63 9.96
N LEU A 48 -11.26 3.37 8.88
CA LEU A 48 -12.52 4.09 8.65
C LEU A 48 -13.71 3.14 8.51
N TYR A 49 -13.55 2.02 7.79
CA TYR A 49 -14.60 1.00 7.70
C TYR A 49 -14.86 0.32 9.04
N LEU A 50 -13.82 0.07 9.84
CA LEU A 50 -13.98 -0.49 11.18
C LEU A 50 -14.76 0.46 12.10
N ILE A 51 -14.42 1.75 12.10
CA ILE A 51 -15.16 2.78 12.84
C ILE A 51 -16.62 2.87 12.35
N ALA A 52 -16.86 2.83 11.04
CA ALA A 52 -18.21 2.83 10.48
C ALA A 52 -19.04 1.63 10.99
N MET A 53 -18.45 0.43 11.01
CA MET A 53 -19.09 -0.79 11.48
C MET A 53 -19.49 -0.69 12.96
N PHE A 54 -18.59 -0.20 13.82
CA PHE A 54 -18.89 -0.02 15.25
C PHE A 54 -19.92 1.09 15.50
N SER A 55 -19.89 2.19 14.72
CA SER A 55 -20.86 3.29 14.83
C SER A 55 -22.27 2.84 14.47
N MET A 56 -22.41 1.97 13.45
CA MET A 56 -23.70 1.35 13.12
C MET A 56 -24.20 0.43 14.23
N LEU A 57 -23.29 -0.32 14.88
CA LEU A 57 -23.63 -1.22 15.99
C LEU A 57 -24.08 -0.46 17.24
N ALA A 58 -23.52 0.73 17.48
CA ALA A 58 -23.81 1.61 18.60
C ALA A 58 -25.12 2.43 18.45
N ARG A 59 -25.83 2.32 17.32
CA ARG A 59 -27.00 3.16 16.96
C ARG A 59 -26.70 4.67 17.01
N ASP A 60 -25.51 5.07 16.55
CA ASP A 60 -25.18 6.48 16.39
C ASP A 60 -26.09 7.18 15.37
N THR A 61 -26.20 8.50 15.48
CA THR A 61 -27.07 9.33 14.65
C THR A 61 -26.78 9.12 13.16
N GLY A 62 -27.80 8.90 12.33
CA GLY A 62 -27.65 8.58 10.91
C GLY A 62 -26.80 9.58 10.09
N TRP A 63 -26.77 10.86 10.51
CA TRP A 63 -25.89 11.88 9.94
C TRP A 63 -24.39 11.57 10.15
N TRP A 64 -24.02 11.08 11.35
CA TRP A 64 -22.64 10.74 11.69
C TRP A 64 -22.14 9.53 10.90
N ILE A 65 -23.01 8.52 10.76
CA ILE A 65 -22.75 7.34 9.94
C ILE A 65 -22.53 7.75 8.47
N ALA A 66 -23.35 8.66 7.93
CA ALA A 66 -23.20 9.14 6.56
C ALA A 66 -21.85 9.86 6.33
N VAL A 67 -21.39 10.67 7.29
CA VAL A 67 -20.09 11.35 7.21
C VAL A 67 -18.93 10.35 7.22
N ILE A 68 -18.95 9.37 8.13
CA ILE A 68 -17.89 8.34 8.23
C ILE A 68 -17.87 7.48 6.96
N PHE A 69 -19.05 7.10 6.47
CA PHE A 69 -19.16 6.29 5.25
C PHE A 69 -18.66 7.06 4.01
N GLY A 70 -18.97 8.36 3.92
CA GLY A 70 -18.44 9.22 2.86
C GLY A 70 -16.92 9.32 2.89
N ALA A 71 -16.33 9.51 4.08
CA ALA A 71 -14.87 9.55 4.26
C ALA A 71 -14.21 8.19 3.91
N ALA A 72 -14.81 7.08 4.34
CA ALA A 72 -14.34 5.73 4.03
C ALA A 72 -14.38 5.45 2.52
N THR A 73 -15.45 5.88 1.84
CA THR A 73 -15.61 5.72 0.39
C THR A 73 -14.57 6.53 -0.37
N LEU A 74 -14.36 7.80 -0.01
CA LEU A 74 -13.32 8.64 -0.63
C LEU A 74 -11.91 8.07 -0.40
N SER A 75 -11.64 7.57 0.81
CA SER A 75 -10.39 6.89 1.12
C SER A 75 -10.18 5.64 0.25
N GLY A 76 -11.22 4.81 0.08
CA GLY A 76 -11.17 3.62 -0.77
C GLY A 76 -11.00 3.93 -2.26
N VAL A 77 -11.62 4.99 -2.78
CA VAL A 77 -11.40 5.45 -4.16
C VAL A 77 -9.95 5.91 -4.35
N TYR A 78 -9.40 6.66 -3.40
CA TYR A 78 -8.00 7.06 -3.44
C TYR A 78 -7.05 5.85 -3.33
N LEU A 79 -7.42 4.85 -2.53
CA LEU A 79 -6.70 3.57 -2.46
C LEU A 79 -6.64 2.90 -3.84
N MET A 80 -7.78 2.79 -4.53
CA MET A 80 -7.83 2.20 -5.88
C MET A 80 -6.94 2.96 -6.87
N ILE A 81 -6.93 4.29 -6.82
CA ILE A 81 -6.06 5.13 -7.66
C ILE A 81 -4.58 4.85 -7.33
N THR A 82 -4.24 4.80 -6.04
CA THR A 82 -2.85 4.49 -5.64
C THR A 82 -2.44 3.05 -5.98
N MET A 83 -3.34 2.07 -5.92
CA MET A 83 -3.11 0.71 -6.43
C MET A 83 -2.84 0.72 -7.93
N TYR A 84 -3.68 1.42 -8.71
CA TYR A 84 -3.48 1.51 -10.16
C TYR A 84 -2.09 2.06 -10.50
N HIS A 85 -1.66 3.13 -9.83
CA HIS A 85 -0.31 3.68 -10.01
C HIS A 85 0.79 2.75 -9.50
N PHE A 86 0.56 2.04 -8.38
CA PHE A 86 1.50 1.08 -7.84
C PHE A 86 1.75 -0.07 -8.82
N PHE A 87 0.70 -0.70 -9.35
CA PHE A 87 0.79 -1.80 -10.31
C PHE A 87 1.23 -1.36 -11.71
N LYS A 88 0.98 -0.10 -12.10
CA LYS A 88 1.48 0.44 -13.37
C LYS A 88 2.98 0.78 -13.32
N ALA A 89 3.52 1.03 -12.13
CA ALA A 89 4.91 1.45 -11.93
C ALA A 89 5.86 0.32 -11.50
N GLY A 90 5.33 -0.88 -11.19
CA GLY A 90 6.10 -2.07 -10.81
C GLY A 90 6.02 -3.15 -11.88
#